data_AF-A0A925EC37-F1
#
_entry.id   AF-A0A925EC37-F1
#
_cell.length_a   1.000
_cell.length_b   1.000
_cell.length_c   1.000
_cell.angle_alpha   90.00
_cell.angle_beta   90.00
_cell.angle_gamma   90.00
#
_symmetry.space_group_name_H-M   'P 1'
#
loop_
_entity.id
_entity.type
_entity.pdbx_description
1 polymer ?
#
loop_
_entity_poly.entity_id
_entity_poly.type
_entity_poly.pdbx_seq_one_letter_code
_entity_poly.pdbx_strand_id
1 'polypeptide(L)'
;LVYLTSADNPKEIEHKIIYSILNKKPKRADIYWFVHVDTLDDPYTCEYKVEHIIPNDIIRIDFRLGFRVQPRLNLMFRKVVEDLVANKEVNIISRYESLASSNTVGDFQFVVMEKYVSQDSELPIFERVIMKSHFWLKDISLSEEKGFGLDPSSVTVEKFPLVVGPVTRLRLKRVEE
;
A
#
# COMPACT_ATOMS: atom_id res chain seq x y z
N LEU A 1 2.19 -3.20 -9.58
CA LEU A 1 1.83 -3.30 -8.14
C LEU A 1 1.45 -1.92 -7.64
N VAL A 2 0.39 -1.80 -6.85
CA VAL A 2 -0.07 -0.52 -6.30
C VAL A 2 0.11 -0.54 -4.79
N TYR A 3 0.85 0.42 -4.25
CA TYR A 3 1.08 0.59 -2.81
C TYR A 3 0.40 1.85 -2.32
N LEU A 4 -0.38 1.74 -1.26
CA LEU A 4 -0.92 2.91 -0.57
C LEU A 4 0.15 3.52 0.35
N THR A 5 0.35 4.83 0.24
CA THR A 5 1.29 5.57 1.09
C THR A 5 0.60 6.70 1.84
N SER A 6 0.97 6.83 3.11
CA SER A 6 0.55 7.94 3.98
C SER A 6 1.59 9.06 4.04
N ALA A 7 2.63 9.02 3.19
CA ALA A 7 3.69 10.02 3.20
C ALA A 7 3.28 11.26 2.41
N ASP A 8 3.14 12.41 3.08
CA ASP A 8 2.76 13.68 2.44
C ASP A 8 3.87 14.21 1.50
N ASN A 9 5.13 13.97 1.87
CA ASN A 9 6.26 14.41 1.06
C ASN A 9 6.47 13.46 -0.15
N PRO A 10 6.46 13.95 -1.40
CA PRO A 10 6.72 13.14 -2.60
C PRO A 10 8.07 12.43 -2.59
N LYS A 11 9.06 12.98 -1.87
CA LYS A 11 10.42 12.45 -1.78
C LYS A 11 10.62 11.37 -0.71
N GLU A 12 9.58 11.09 0.07
CA GLU A 12 9.62 10.11 1.15
C GLU A 12 8.74 8.91 0.84
N ILE A 13 9.21 7.73 1.23
CA ILE A 13 8.47 6.47 1.13
C ILE A 13 8.56 5.77 2.47
N GLU A 14 7.43 5.29 2.96
CA GLU A 14 7.38 4.56 4.23
C GLU A 14 8.23 3.28 4.18
N HIS A 15 9.00 3.04 5.25
CA HIS A 15 9.87 1.87 5.35
C HIS A 15 9.11 0.54 5.16
N LYS A 16 7.84 0.47 5.55
CA LYS A 16 6.97 -0.73 5.38
C LYS A 16 6.84 -1.15 3.91
N ILE A 17 6.79 -0.18 3.00
CA ILE A 17 6.64 -0.39 1.56
C ILE A 17 7.96 -0.95 1.00
N ILE A 18 9.09 -0.32 1.34
CA ILE A 18 10.42 -0.78 0.94
C ILE A 18 10.69 -2.19 1.45
N TYR A 19 10.34 -2.48 2.71
CA TYR A 19 10.47 -3.82 3.30
C TYR A 19 9.64 -4.86 2.53
N SER A 20 8.41 -4.51 2.12
CA SER A 20 7.55 -5.39 1.32
C SER A 20 8.14 -5.69 -0.06
N ILE A 21 8.75 -4.69 -0.71
CA ILE A 21 9.35 -4.83 -2.04
C ILE A 21 10.63 -5.67 -2.00
N LEU A 22 11.49 -5.47 -0.99
CA LEU A 22 12.86 -5.99 -0.96
C LEU A 22 13.09 -7.16 0.01
N ASN A 23 12.61 -7.06 1.25
CA ASN A 23 13.12 -7.90 2.35
C ASN A 23 12.41 -9.25 2.52
N LYS A 24 11.15 -9.37 2.09
CA LYS A 24 10.38 -10.60 2.28
C LYS A 24 10.64 -11.58 1.12
N LYS A 25 9.74 -11.62 0.14
CA LYS A 25 10.01 -12.21 -1.18
C LYS A 25 10.13 -11.05 -2.14
N PRO A 26 11.28 -10.83 -2.81
CA PRO A 26 11.46 -9.70 -3.67
C PRO A 26 10.38 -9.71 -4.74
N LYS A 27 9.54 -8.68 -4.74
CA LYS A 27 8.42 -8.57 -5.68
C LYS A 27 8.88 -7.85 -6.91
N ARG A 28 8.47 -8.36 -8.07
CA ARG A 28 8.70 -7.72 -9.37
C ARG A 28 7.37 -7.23 -9.91
N ALA A 29 7.34 -5.99 -10.32
CA ALA A 29 6.24 -5.38 -11.06
C ALA A 29 6.82 -4.71 -12.29
N ASP A 30 6.03 -4.61 -13.37
CA ASP A 30 6.41 -3.77 -14.50
C ASP A 30 6.46 -2.30 -14.08
N ILE A 31 5.44 -1.84 -13.35
CA ILE A 31 5.35 -0.48 -12.81
C ILE A 31 4.97 -0.55 -11.32
N TYR A 32 5.70 0.20 -10.51
CA TYR A 32 5.38 0.47 -9.12
C TYR A 32 4.57 1.76 -9.03
N TRP A 33 3.34 1.63 -8.54
CA TRP A 33 2.44 2.75 -8.32
C TRP A 33 2.38 3.07 -6.84
N PHE A 34 2.65 4.32 -6.47
CA PHE A 34 2.45 4.82 -5.11
C PHE A 34 1.22 5.71 -5.11
N VAL A 35 0.20 5.33 -4.34
CA VAL A 35 -1.06 6.06 -4.27
C VAL A 35 -1.18 6.69 -2.89
N HIS A 36 -1.30 8.00 -2.88
CA HIS A 36 -1.58 8.79 -1.69
C HIS A 36 -2.98 9.37 -1.77
N VAL A 37 -3.66 9.46 -0.64
CA VAL A 37 -5.01 10.04 -0.54
C VAL A 37 -4.97 11.13 0.52
N ASP A 38 -5.10 12.36 0.06
CA ASP A 38 -5.21 13.56 0.87
C ASP A 38 -6.68 13.97 0.98
N THR A 39 -7.14 14.17 2.22
CA THR A 39 -8.53 14.58 2.49
C THR A 39 -8.59 16.08 2.75
N LEU A 40 -9.28 16.79 1.87
CA LEU A 40 -9.41 18.24 1.92
C LEU A 40 -10.66 18.67 2.69
N ASP A 41 -10.59 19.91 3.22
CA ASP A 41 -11.69 20.56 3.91
C ASP A 41 -12.86 20.92 2.99
N ASP A 42 -12.61 21.10 1.68
CA ASP A 42 -13.70 21.33 0.73
C ASP A 42 -14.48 20.02 0.50
N PRO A 43 -15.82 20.02 0.65
CA PRO A 43 -16.61 18.79 0.70
C PRO A 43 -16.60 17.96 -0.58
N TYR A 44 -16.54 18.58 -1.76
CA TYR A 44 -16.81 17.92 -3.04
C TYR A 44 -15.62 17.89 -3.98
N THR A 45 -14.45 18.35 -3.53
CA THR A 45 -13.22 18.30 -4.32
C THR A 45 -12.88 16.86 -4.72
N CYS A 46 -12.51 16.64 -5.98
CA CYS A 46 -12.10 15.34 -6.48
C CYS A 46 -11.05 15.55 -7.58
N GLU A 47 -9.82 15.76 -7.15
CA GLU A 47 -8.68 16.06 -8.02
C GLU A 47 -7.61 14.99 -7.86
N TYR A 48 -6.74 14.86 -8.86
CA TYR A 48 -5.57 14.01 -8.77
C TYR A 48 -4.35 14.71 -9.36
N LYS A 49 -3.18 14.36 -8.84
CA LYS A 49 -1.88 14.79 -9.35
C LYS A 49 -1.03 13.56 -9.63
N VAL A 50 -0.33 13.56 -10.75
CA VAL A 50 0.61 12.49 -11.11
C VAL A 50 2.03 13.03 -11.07
N GLU A 51 2.92 12.28 -10.44
CA GLU A 51 4.35 12.54 -10.40
C GLU A 51 5.11 11.31 -10.91
N HIS A 52 5.86 11.51 -11.99
CA HIS A 52 6.71 10.47 -12.57
C HIS A 52 8.08 10.52 -11.88
N ILE A 53 8.28 9.66 -10.89
CA ILE A 53 9.57 9.55 -10.18
C ILE A 53 10.61 8.96 -11.13
N ILE A 54 10.25 7.85 -11.80
CA ILE A 54 11.02 7.25 -12.88
C ILE A 54 10.01 6.94 -14.01
N PRO A 55 10.14 7.58 -15.19
CA PRO A 55 9.21 7.35 -16.30
C PRO A 55 9.08 5.86 -16.64
N ASN A 56 7.85 5.36 -16.75
CA ASN A 56 7.50 3.96 -17.03
C ASN A 56 7.94 2.90 -16.00
N ASP A 57 8.53 3.28 -14.86
CA ASP A 57 8.93 2.32 -13.81
C ASP A 57 8.28 2.64 -12.45
N ILE A 58 8.32 3.91 -12.03
CA ILE A 58 7.84 4.36 -10.72
C ILE A 58 7.01 5.63 -10.87
N ILE A 59 5.73 5.52 -10.53
CA ILE A 59 4.76 6.60 -10.67
C ILE A 59 4.04 6.80 -9.34
N ARG A 60 3.94 8.05 -8.91
CA ARG A 60 3.17 8.45 -7.73
C ARG A 60 1.89 9.18 -8.18
N ILE A 61 0.77 8.85 -7.56
CA ILE A 61 -0.53 9.47 -7.77
C ILE A 61 -1.01 9.98 -6.42
N ASP A 62 -1.22 11.29 -6.32
CA ASP A 62 -1.82 11.93 -5.15
C ASP A 62 -3.28 12.26 -5.48
N PHE A 63 -4.23 11.58 -4.83
CA PHE A 63 -5.63 11.93 -4.87
C PHE A 63 -5.94 12.98 -3.82
N ARG A 64 -6.61 14.06 -4.21
CA ARG A 64 -7.09 15.11 -3.31
C ARG A 64 -8.61 15.05 -3.30
N LEU A 65 -9.16 14.47 -2.24
CA LEU A 65 -10.58 14.17 -2.13
C LEU A 65 -11.20 15.02 -1.02
N GLY A 66 -12.37 15.57 -1.28
CA GLY A 66 -13.15 16.24 -0.26
C GLY A 66 -13.73 15.27 0.75
N PHE A 67 -13.98 15.71 1.98
CA PHE A 67 -14.45 14.84 3.07
C PHE A 67 -15.82 14.16 2.81
N ARG A 68 -16.63 14.62 1.84
CA ARG A 68 -17.89 13.95 1.44
C ARG A 68 -17.70 12.96 0.28
N VAL A 69 -16.53 12.92 -0.33
CA VAL A 69 -16.23 12.05 -1.46
C VAL A 69 -15.73 10.72 -0.93
N GLN A 70 -16.44 9.65 -1.25
CA GLN A 70 -16.01 8.31 -0.89
C GLN A 70 -14.78 7.92 -1.73
N PRO A 71 -13.66 7.51 -1.11
CA PRO A 71 -12.49 7.04 -1.84
C PRO A 71 -12.81 5.70 -2.48
N ARG A 72 -13.02 5.70 -3.79
CA ARG A 72 -13.25 4.49 -4.61
C ARG A 72 -12.00 4.22 -5.42
N LEU A 73 -10.91 3.88 -4.72
CA LEU A 73 -9.57 3.91 -5.31
C LEU A 73 -9.42 3.01 -6.52
N ASN A 74 -10.08 1.84 -6.56
CA ASN A 74 -10.03 0.98 -7.74
C ASN A 74 -10.54 1.68 -9.02
N LEU A 75 -11.68 2.38 -8.91
CA LEU A 75 -12.27 3.09 -10.04
C LEU A 75 -11.48 4.35 -10.39
N MET A 76 -11.11 5.13 -9.38
CA MET A 76 -10.33 6.36 -9.56
C MET A 76 -8.95 6.06 -10.19
N PHE A 77 -8.26 5.05 -9.68
CA PHE A 77 -6.96 4.61 -10.21
C PHE A 77 -7.08 4.16 -11.66
N ARG A 78 -8.07 3.33 -12.00
CA ARG A 78 -8.30 2.91 -13.39
C ARG A 78 -8.53 4.11 -14.31
N LYS A 79 -9.30 5.10 -13.85
CA LYS A 79 -9.54 6.33 -14.63
C LYS A 79 -8.25 7.13 -14.86
N VAL A 80 -7.42 7.31 -13.84
CA VAL A 80 -6.11 7.97 -13.97
C VAL A 80 -5.22 7.22 -14.95
N VAL A 81 -5.19 5.89 -14.86
CA VAL A 81 -4.43 5.05 -15.78
C VAL A 81 -4.89 5.22 -17.24
N GLU A 82 -6.20 5.23 -17.49
CA GLU A 82 -6.77 5.47 -18.82
C GLU A 82 -6.36 6.84 -19.37
N ASP A 83 -6.38 7.89 -18.54
CA ASP A 83 -5.95 9.24 -18.92
C ASP A 83 -4.45 9.29 -19.25
N LEU A 84 -3.60 8.64 -18.45
CA LEU A 84 -2.15 8.56 -18.68
C LEU A 84 -1.78 7.82 -19.97
N VAL A 85 -2.52 6.77 -20.32
CA VAL A 85 -2.33 6.04 -21.59
C VAL A 85 -2.79 6.90 -22.76
N ALA A 86 -3.93 7.59 -22.65
CA ALA A 86 -4.43 8.50 -23.68
C ALA A 86 -3.44 9.65 -23.97
N ASN A 87 -2.80 10.18 -22.92
CA ASN A 87 -1.77 11.22 -23.01
C ASN A 87 -0.39 10.69 -23.44
N LYS A 88 -0.24 9.37 -23.64
CA LYS A 88 1.03 8.70 -23.98
C LYS A 88 2.13 8.89 -22.93
N GLU A 89 1.76 9.13 -21.68
CA GLU A 89 2.70 9.28 -20.56
C GLU A 89 3.19 7.92 -20.06
N VAL A 90 2.35 6.89 -20.16
CA VAL A 90 2.65 5.54 -19.71
C VAL A 90 2.33 4.54 -20.80
N ASN A 91 3.31 3.68 -21.12
CA ASN A 91 3.09 2.56 -22.03
C ASN A 91 2.72 1.31 -21.24
N ILE A 92 1.43 1.12 -21.00
CA ILE A 92 0.88 -0.07 -20.31
C ILE A 92 0.56 -1.18 -21.30
N ILE A 93 0.80 -0.96 -22.60
CA ILE A 93 0.53 -1.95 -23.63
C ILE A 93 1.40 -3.17 -23.30
N SER A 94 0.72 -4.24 -22.89
CA SER A 94 1.34 -5.46 -22.42
C SER A 94 2.35 -5.93 -23.46
N ARG A 95 3.53 -6.36 -23.00
CA ARG A 95 4.52 -7.09 -23.81
C ARG A 95 4.03 -8.46 -24.34
N TYR A 96 2.71 -8.70 -24.30
CA TYR A 96 2.01 -9.87 -24.80
C TYR A 96 0.78 -9.40 -25.58
N GLU A 97 0.78 -9.62 -26.90
CA GLU A 97 -0.26 -9.22 -27.86
C GLU A 97 -1.62 -9.90 -27.61
N SER A 98 -1.67 -11.00 -26.87
CA SER A 98 -2.89 -11.77 -26.61
C SER A 98 -3.86 -11.12 -25.62
N LEU A 99 -3.43 -10.10 -24.87
CA LEU A 99 -4.26 -9.38 -23.90
C LEU A 99 -4.77 -8.02 -24.43
N ALA A 100 -4.37 -7.62 -25.63
CA ALA A 100 -4.78 -6.36 -26.26
C ALA A 100 -6.14 -6.46 -26.98
N SER A 101 -6.64 -7.67 -27.23
CA SER A 101 -7.95 -7.91 -27.88
C SER A 101 -9.12 -7.87 -26.90
N SER A 102 -8.83 -8.06 -25.61
CA SER A 102 -9.74 -7.83 -24.48
C SER A 102 -9.32 -6.51 -23.86
N ASN A 103 -10.22 -5.52 -23.80
CA ASN A 103 -9.97 -4.16 -23.29
C ASN A 103 -9.72 -4.11 -21.76
N THR A 104 -8.96 -5.07 -21.24
CA THR A 104 -8.57 -5.26 -19.85
C THR A 104 -7.31 -4.46 -19.60
N VAL A 105 -7.49 -3.24 -19.11
CA VAL A 105 -6.45 -2.49 -18.38
C VAL A 105 -5.78 -3.47 -17.39
N GLY A 106 -4.44 -3.54 -17.41
CA GLY A 106 -3.66 -4.64 -16.83
C GLY A 106 -4.02 -5.07 -15.40
N ASP A 107 -3.58 -6.26 -15.00
CA ASP A 107 -3.83 -6.82 -13.67
C ASP A 107 -3.14 -5.97 -12.59
N PHE A 108 -3.93 -5.19 -11.86
CA PHE A 108 -3.44 -4.36 -10.76
C PHE A 108 -3.68 -5.06 -9.43
N GLN A 109 -2.60 -5.33 -8.73
CA GLN A 109 -2.64 -5.84 -7.37
C GLN A 109 -2.28 -4.72 -6.39
N PHE A 110 -3.25 -4.36 -5.55
CA PHE A 110 -3.11 -3.43 -4.43
C PHE A 110 -2.49 -4.14 -3.24
N VAL A 111 -1.41 -3.60 -2.70
CA VAL A 111 -0.73 -4.12 -1.53
C VAL A 111 -1.03 -3.20 -0.35
N VAL A 112 -1.81 -3.72 0.61
CA VAL A 112 -2.18 -3.01 1.83
C VAL A 112 -1.31 -3.53 2.97
N MET A 113 -0.62 -2.63 3.67
CA MET A 113 0.39 -2.99 4.68
C MET A 113 -0.18 -2.83 6.09
N GLU A 114 -0.51 -3.95 6.74
CA GLU A 114 -0.99 -3.95 8.12
C GLU A 114 0.15 -4.16 9.11
N LYS A 115 0.31 -3.20 10.02
CA LYS A 115 1.24 -3.33 11.15
C LYS A 115 0.70 -4.34 12.18
N TYR A 116 1.55 -5.25 12.65
CA TYR A 116 1.29 -6.13 13.79
C TYR A 116 2.42 -6.00 14.82
N VAL A 117 2.14 -6.20 16.10
CA VAL A 117 3.21 -6.23 17.12
C VAL A 117 3.93 -7.57 17.07
N SER A 118 5.26 -7.51 16.97
CA SER A 118 6.08 -8.71 17.07
C SER A 118 5.94 -9.36 18.44
N GLN A 119 5.77 -10.69 18.46
CA GLN A 119 5.74 -11.46 19.71
C GLN A 119 7.11 -11.50 20.42
N ASP A 120 8.18 -11.19 19.69
CA ASP A 120 9.56 -11.26 20.17
C ASP A 120 9.99 -10.01 20.97
N SER A 121 9.11 -9.00 21.10
CA SER A 121 9.36 -7.80 21.89
C SER A 121 8.93 -8.02 23.35
N GLU A 122 9.89 -7.99 24.27
CA GLU A 122 9.61 -7.97 25.71
C GLU A 122 9.10 -6.60 26.15
N LEU A 123 7.78 -6.43 26.13
CA LEU A 123 7.12 -5.23 26.65
C LEU A 123 6.68 -5.44 28.12
N PRO A 124 6.82 -4.41 28.99
CA PRO A 124 6.20 -4.35 30.30
C PRO A 124 4.71 -4.68 30.28
N ILE A 125 4.17 -5.19 31.39
CA ILE A 125 2.78 -5.66 31.47
C ILE A 125 1.78 -4.56 31.08
N PHE A 126 2.00 -3.32 31.52
CA PHE A 126 1.11 -2.20 31.21
C PHE A 126 1.12 -1.85 29.71
N GLU A 127 2.29 -1.78 29.09
CA GLU A 127 2.42 -1.56 27.64
C GLU A 127 1.78 -2.70 26.84
N ARG A 128 1.91 -3.94 27.31
CA ARG A 128 1.25 -5.11 26.70
C ARG A 128 -0.26 -4.99 26.74
N VAL A 129 -0.84 -4.47 27.82
CA VAL A 129 -2.29 -4.22 27.92
C VAL A 129 -2.71 -3.13 26.93
N ILE A 130 -1.98 -2.01 26.88
CA ILE A 130 -2.27 -0.91 25.92
C ILE A 130 -2.22 -1.43 24.48
N MET A 131 -1.18 -2.19 24.12
CA MET A 131 -1.03 -2.76 22.77
C MET A 131 -2.20 -3.70 22.45
N LYS A 132 -2.57 -4.60 23.37
CA LYS A 132 -3.72 -5.50 23.19
C LYS A 132 -5.03 -4.72 22.99
N SER A 133 -5.29 -3.69 23.79
CA SER A 133 -6.47 -2.84 23.65
C SER A 133 -6.49 -2.11 22.30
N HIS A 134 -5.35 -1.58 21.86
CA HIS A 134 -5.23 -0.93 20.54
C HIS A 134 -5.55 -1.91 19.39
N PHE A 135 -4.99 -3.13 19.40
CA PHE A 135 -5.29 -4.12 18.35
C PHE A 135 -6.74 -4.61 18.39
N TRP A 136 -7.32 -4.75 19.58
CA TRP A 136 -8.73 -5.10 19.72
C TRP A 136 -9.64 -4.02 19.12
N LEU A 137 -9.37 -2.74 19.39
CA LEU A 137 -10.09 -1.63 18.74
C LEU A 137 -9.86 -1.60 17.23
N LYS A 138 -8.63 -1.87 16.78
CA LYS A 138 -8.30 -1.91 15.34
C LYS A 138 -9.08 -3.01 14.61
N ASP A 139 -9.25 -4.19 15.22
CA ASP A 139 -9.98 -5.32 14.64
C ASP A 139 -11.49 -5.04 14.49
N ILE A 140 -12.04 -4.25 15.42
CA ILE A 140 -13.44 -3.79 15.36
C ILE A 140 -13.62 -2.63 14.35
N SER A 141 -12.55 -1.88 14.09
CA SER A 141 -12.55 -0.74 13.17
C SER A 141 -12.72 -1.17 11.70
N LEU A 142 -13.00 -0.20 10.84
CA LEU A 142 -13.04 -0.41 9.41
C LEU A 142 -11.64 -0.79 8.90
N SER A 143 -11.53 -1.92 8.18
CA SER A 143 -10.28 -2.33 7.55
C SER A 143 -9.86 -1.33 6.47
N GLU A 144 -8.55 -1.12 6.32
CA GLU A 144 -8.00 -0.14 5.37
C GLU A 144 -8.48 -0.41 3.94
N GLU A 145 -8.47 -1.67 3.50
CA GLU A 145 -8.95 -2.08 2.17
C GLU A 145 -10.41 -1.67 1.90
N LYS A 146 -11.30 -1.80 2.90
CA LYS A 146 -12.71 -1.43 2.79
C LYS A 146 -12.87 0.08 2.87
N GLY A 147 -12.08 0.74 3.72
CA GLY A 147 -12.07 2.20 3.87
C GLY A 147 -11.73 2.91 2.57
N PHE A 148 -10.79 2.37 1.80
CA PHE A 148 -10.37 2.91 0.49
C PHE A 148 -11.18 2.40 -0.71
N GLY A 149 -12.23 1.59 -0.47
CA GLY A 149 -13.10 1.07 -1.53
C GLY A 149 -12.35 0.17 -2.53
N LEU A 150 -11.40 -0.63 -2.04
CA LEU A 150 -10.67 -1.59 -2.85
C LEU A 150 -11.47 -2.89 -3.03
N ASP A 151 -11.35 -3.51 -4.20
CA ASP A 151 -11.95 -4.81 -4.51
C ASP A 151 -11.12 -5.94 -3.88
N PRO A 152 -11.70 -6.81 -3.03
CA PRO A 152 -11.01 -7.92 -2.39
C PRO A 152 -10.25 -8.85 -3.36
N SER A 153 -10.71 -8.98 -4.61
CA SER A 153 -10.04 -9.81 -5.63
C SER A 153 -8.70 -9.24 -6.09
N SER A 154 -8.52 -7.93 -5.96
CA SER A 154 -7.34 -7.17 -6.38
C SER A 154 -6.42 -6.76 -5.22
N VAL A 155 -6.77 -7.12 -3.99
CA VAL A 155 -6.05 -6.68 -2.78
C VAL A 155 -5.24 -7.82 -2.19
N THR A 156 -4.05 -7.49 -1.71
CA THR A 156 -3.21 -8.37 -0.92
C THR A 156 -2.78 -7.65 0.34
N VAL A 157 -3.27 -8.16 1.47
CA VAL A 157 -2.93 -7.65 2.79
C VAL A 157 -1.63 -8.29 3.25
N GLU A 158 -0.63 -7.47 3.54
CA GLU A 158 0.65 -7.90 4.06
C GLU A 158 0.93 -7.40 5.46
N LYS A 159 1.42 -8.31 6.29
CA LYS A 159 1.76 -8.03 7.67
C LYS A 159 3.19 -7.52 7.78
N PHE A 160 3.36 -6.34 8.39
CA PHE A 160 4.65 -5.73 8.70
C PHE A 160 4.88 -5.69 10.22
N PRO A 161 5.98 -6.28 10.74
CA PRO A 161 6.23 -6.28 12.17
C PRO A 161 6.58 -4.87 12.66
N LEU A 162 5.82 -4.38 13.64
CA LEU A 162 6.18 -3.23 14.44
C LEU A 162 7.08 -3.71 15.58
N VAL A 163 8.37 -3.36 15.51
CA VAL A 163 9.34 -3.66 16.56
C VAL A 163 9.27 -2.53 17.59
N VAL A 164 8.73 -2.83 18.77
CA VAL A 164 8.48 -1.82 19.84
C VAL A 164 9.47 -1.99 21.00
N GLY A 165 10.32 -3.02 20.99
CA GLY A 165 11.30 -3.26 22.04
C GLY A 165 12.50 -4.08 21.58
N PRO A 166 13.53 -4.22 22.44
CA PRO A 166 14.69 -5.07 22.15
C PRO A 166 14.24 -6.53 22.00
N VAL A 167 14.81 -7.21 21.00
CA VAL A 167 14.55 -8.63 20.76
C VAL A 167 15.16 -9.45 21.90
N THR A 168 14.38 -10.36 22.48
CA THR A 168 14.89 -11.29 23.50
C THR A 168 16.05 -12.09 22.93
N ARG A 169 17.22 -12.02 23.59
CA ARG A 169 18.39 -12.83 23.19
C ARG A 169 18.13 -14.30 23.53
N LEU A 170 17.78 -15.10 22.54
CA LEU A 170 17.63 -16.54 22.69
C LEU A 170 19.00 -17.16 22.99
N ARG A 171 19.10 -17.85 24.14
CA ARG A 171 20.28 -18.66 24.50
C ARG A 171 20.15 -20.04 23.88
N LEU A 172 20.38 -20.12 22.57
CA LEU A 172 20.43 -21.39 21.85
C LEU A 172 21.87 -21.92 21.90
N LYS A 173 22.05 -23.16 22.36
CA LYS A 173 23.32 -23.87 22.27
C LYS A 173 23.19 -24.93 21.17
N ARG A 174 24.01 -24.81 20.13
CA ARG A 174 24.12 -25.85 19.10
C ARG A 174 24.69 -27.12 19.75
N VAL A 175 23.99 -28.23 19.59
CA VAL A 175 24.51 -29.56 19.91
C VAL A 175 24.98 -30.16 18.58
N GLU A 176 26.21 -30.63 18.52
CA GLU A 176 26.75 -31.41 17.41
C GLU A 176 26.69 -32.87 17.86
N GLU A 177 26.18 -33.77 17.00
CA GLU A 177 26.25 -35.22 17.20
C GLU A 177 27.67 -35.75 16.93
#